data_AF-A0AA37R7I1-F1
#
_entry.id   AF-A0AA37R7I1-F1
#
_cell.length_a   1.000
_cell.length_b   1.000
_cell.length_c   1.000
_cell.angle_alpha   90.00
_cell.angle_beta   90.00
_cell.angle_gamma   90.00
#
_symmetry.space_group_name_H-M   'P 1'
#
loop_
_entity.id
_entity.type
_entity.pdbx_description
1 polymer ?
#
loop_
_entity_poly.entity_id
_entity_poly.type
_entity_poly.pdbx_seq_one_letter_code
_entity_poly.pdbx_strand_id
1 'polypeptide(L)'
;MSGIRFDVDAVFCISLDTRDDRRKLFSETIGRQLDNEVVFHVVAKNSDPKRGCYESHQQLARHALDNGLDRILIFEDDAKAYDFKASRVRWVNRFMQTRSFQALHLGYSMGRTWLTWFPFIARGRVVALHAYVLSREGCRILAQTPYDGTPVDVVVKHKIRQHCVFPMLYRQHAAAVAGSDLEQVVRNEDEWWERNWVKHRRSPLRNFWRTVLRLNF
;
A
#
# COMPACT_ATOMS: atom_id res chain seq x y z
N MET A 1 24.93 4.02 1.42
CA MET A 1 24.02 2.85 1.37
C MET A 1 23.47 2.79 -0.05
N SER A 2 23.52 1.64 -0.72
CA SER A 2 22.83 1.48 -2.01
C SER A 2 21.34 1.70 -1.77
N GLY A 3 20.68 2.57 -2.55
CA GLY A 3 19.25 2.79 -2.40
C GLY A 3 18.42 1.55 -2.75
N ILE A 4 17.12 1.66 -2.50
CA ILE A 4 16.15 0.61 -2.73
C ILE A 4 15.41 0.90 -4.02
N ARG A 5 15.44 -0.02 -4.97
CA ARG A 5 14.66 0.08 -6.21
C ARG A 5 13.57 -0.99 -6.27
N PHE A 6 12.32 -0.57 -6.43
CA PHE A 6 11.21 -1.45 -6.78
C PHE A 6 11.12 -1.59 -8.30
N ASP A 7 10.82 -2.80 -8.76
CA ASP A 7 10.60 -3.11 -10.17
C ASP A 7 9.17 -2.75 -10.59
N VAL A 8 8.94 -1.45 -10.75
CA VAL A 8 7.69 -0.81 -11.16
C VAL A 8 8.00 0.28 -12.19
N ASP A 9 7.02 0.63 -13.01
CA ASP A 9 7.21 1.58 -14.10
C ASP A 9 7.16 3.03 -13.60
N ALA A 10 6.36 3.28 -12.56
CA ALA A 10 6.28 4.58 -11.90
C ALA A 10 6.00 4.44 -10.39
N VAL A 11 6.46 5.43 -9.64
CA VAL A 11 6.16 5.58 -8.21
C VAL A 11 5.42 6.90 -8.00
N PHE A 12 4.26 6.82 -7.37
CA PHE A 12 3.43 7.97 -7.04
C PHE A 12 3.29 8.11 -5.52
N CYS A 13 3.18 9.36 -5.06
CA CYS A 13 2.79 9.67 -3.69
C CYS A 13 1.58 10.61 -3.71
N ILE A 14 0.44 10.16 -3.20
CA ILE A 14 -0.78 10.98 -3.10
C ILE A 14 -0.59 11.95 -1.94
N SER A 15 -0.88 13.23 -2.17
CA SER A 15 -0.84 14.26 -1.15
C SER A 15 -1.85 15.35 -1.46
N LEU A 16 -2.38 16.00 -0.42
CA LEU A 16 -3.22 17.19 -0.61
C LEU A 16 -2.33 18.40 -0.96
N ASP A 17 -2.83 19.30 -1.81
CA ASP A 17 -2.18 20.57 -2.16
C ASP A 17 -1.68 21.36 -0.94
N THR A 18 -2.53 21.42 0.10
CA THR A 18 -2.28 22.08 1.38
C THR A 18 -1.24 21.39 2.29
N ARG A 19 -0.80 20.16 1.99
CA ARG A 19 0.10 19.35 2.85
C ARG A 19 1.55 19.30 2.36
N ASP A 20 2.15 20.47 2.15
CA ASP A 20 3.56 20.58 1.80
C ASP A 20 4.50 20.01 2.89
N ASP A 21 4.09 20.13 4.15
CA ASP A 21 4.74 19.55 5.32
C ASP A 21 4.95 18.02 5.15
N ARG A 22 3.90 17.30 4.73
CA ARG A 22 3.94 15.84 4.56
C ARG A 22 4.77 15.43 3.36
N ARG A 23 4.66 16.17 2.24
CA ARG A 23 5.50 15.90 1.05
C ARG A 23 6.98 16.05 1.40
N LYS A 24 7.37 17.11 2.12
CA LYS A 24 8.74 17.31 2.58
C LYS A 24 9.21 16.17 3.49
N LEU A 25 8.39 15.79 4.47
CA LEU A 25 8.71 14.66 5.36
C LEU A 25 8.88 13.34 4.59
N PHE A 26 7.99 13.05 3.64
CA PHE A 26 8.09 11.87 2.78
C PHE A 26 9.40 11.89 1.97
N SER A 27 9.71 13.02 1.32
CA SER A 27 10.94 13.20 0.55
C SER A 27 12.20 13.00 1.40
N GLU A 28 12.23 13.54 2.61
CA GLU A 28 13.37 13.44 3.52
C GLU A 28 13.54 12.06 4.17
N THR A 29 12.49 11.22 4.14
CA THR A 29 12.47 9.88 4.73
C THR A 29 12.46 8.79 3.65
N ILE A 30 11.28 8.37 3.17
CA ILE A 30 11.12 7.32 2.17
C ILE A 30 11.76 7.73 0.84
N GLY A 31 11.59 8.99 0.42
CA GLY A 31 12.15 9.49 -0.83
C GLY A 31 13.67 9.31 -0.93
N ARG A 32 14.41 9.59 0.15
CA ARG A 32 15.87 9.37 0.21
C ARG A 32 16.29 7.89 0.22
N GLN A 33 15.39 6.98 0.57
CA GLN A 33 15.67 5.54 0.58
C GLN A 33 15.44 4.89 -0.80
N LEU A 34 14.62 5.52 -1.65
CA LEU A 34 14.24 4.99 -2.96
C LEU A 34 15.17 5.47 -4.06
N ASP A 35 15.60 4.55 -4.92
CA ASP A 35 16.26 4.87 -6.20
C ASP A 35 15.24 5.10 -7.34
N ASN A 36 13.96 4.87 -7.07
CA ASN A 36 12.88 5.23 -7.99
C ASN A 36 12.58 6.73 -7.86
N GLU A 37 12.33 7.40 -8.99
CA GLU A 37 11.77 8.74 -8.98
C GLU A 37 10.34 8.67 -8.43
N VAL A 38 10.03 9.55 -7.48
CA VAL A 38 8.69 9.67 -6.88
C VAL A 38 8.00 10.90 -7.44
N VAL A 39 6.85 10.70 -8.07
CA VAL A 39 5.98 11.76 -8.57
C VAL A 39 4.88 12.04 -7.55
N PHE A 40 4.77 13.27 -7.06
CA PHE A 40 3.67 13.64 -6.18
C PHE A 40 2.37 13.86 -6.99
N HIS A 41 1.36 13.05 -6.71
CA HIS A 41 0.00 13.24 -7.19
C HIS A 41 -0.74 14.18 -6.25
N VAL A 42 -0.57 15.49 -6.50
CA VAL A 42 -1.13 16.54 -5.67
C VAL A 42 -2.58 16.78 -6.04
N VAL A 43 -3.48 16.65 -5.07
CA VAL A 43 -4.93 16.81 -5.27
C VAL A 43 -5.50 17.89 -4.36
N ALA A 44 -6.54 18.58 -4.83
CA ALA A 44 -7.29 19.50 -3.99
C ALA A 44 -8.14 18.73 -2.96
N LYS A 45 -8.31 19.32 -1.78
CA LYS A 45 -9.17 18.73 -0.73
C LYS A 45 -10.62 18.65 -1.21
N ASN A 46 -11.21 17.46 -1.11
CA ASN A 46 -12.63 17.23 -1.41
C ASN A 46 -13.49 17.51 -0.16
N SER A 47 -14.69 18.06 -0.33
CA SER A 47 -15.66 18.25 0.75
C SER A 47 -16.12 16.94 1.38
N ASP A 48 -16.09 15.84 0.62
CA ASP A 48 -16.20 14.47 1.12
C ASP A 48 -14.80 13.82 1.10
N PRO A 49 -14.13 13.69 2.25
CA PRO A 49 -12.79 13.11 2.33
C PRO A 49 -12.73 11.66 1.84
N LYS A 50 -13.79 10.87 2.03
CA LYS A 50 -13.82 9.46 1.57
C LYS A 50 -13.84 9.41 0.04
N ARG A 51 -14.66 10.27 -0.56
CA ARG A 51 -14.73 10.41 -2.02
C ARG A 51 -13.40 10.93 -2.58
N GLY A 52 -12.82 11.96 -1.97
CA GLY A 52 -11.52 12.52 -2.37
C GLY A 52 -10.39 11.48 -2.34
N CYS A 53 -10.30 10.70 -1.25
CA CYS A 53 -9.37 9.58 -1.16
C CYS A 53 -9.62 8.57 -2.29
N TYR A 54 -10.87 8.11 -2.45
CA TYR A 54 -11.24 7.15 -3.50
C TYR A 54 -10.84 7.62 -4.91
N GLU A 55 -11.23 8.84 -5.26
CA GLU A 55 -10.98 9.42 -6.58
C GLU A 55 -9.48 9.58 -6.84
N SER A 56 -8.68 9.91 -5.83
CA SER A 56 -7.22 10.06 -5.98
C SER A 56 -6.54 8.74 -6.37
N HIS A 57 -6.88 7.63 -5.71
CA HIS A 57 -6.36 6.31 -6.08
C HIS A 57 -6.89 5.85 -7.45
N GLN A 58 -8.15 6.16 -7.76
CA GLN A 58 -8.75 5.84 -9.05
C GLN A 58 -8.13 6.62 -10.21
N GLN A 59 -7.78 7.89 -10.02
CA GLN A 59 -7.10 8.72 -11.01
C GLN A 59 -5.73 8.12 -11.36
N LEU A 60 -4.94 7.69 -10.38
CA LEU A 60 -3.66 7.02 -10.64
C LEU A 60 -3.83 5.70 -11.40
N ALA A 61 -4.87 4.92 -11.07
CA ALA A 61 -5.18 3.71 -11.81
C ALA A 61 -5.55 3.98 -13.27
N ARG A 62 -6.32 5.04 -13.55
CA ARG A 62 -6.62 5.47 -14.94
C ARG A 62 -5.36 5.96 -15.65
N HIS A 63 -4.60 6.84 -15.01
CA HIS A 63 -3.34 7.36 -15.53
C HIS A 63 -2.38 6.24 -15.94
N ALA A 64 -2.24 5.19 -15.12
CA ALA A 64 -1.41 4.04 -15.46
C ALA A 64 -1.90 3.31 -16.72
N LEU A 65 -3.20 3.12 -16.88
CA LEU A 65 -3.77 2.49 -18.07
C LEU A 65 -3.56 3.36 -19.32
N ASP A 66 -3.82 4.66 -19.20
CA ASP A 66 -3.70 5.62 -20.30
C ASP A 66 -2.25 5.74 -20.81
N ASN A 67 -1.27 5.56 -19.92
CA ASN A 67 0.16 5.60 -20.24
C ASN A 67 0.78 4.21 -20.48
N GLY A 68 -0.04 3.15 -20.54
CA GLY A 68 0.45 1.81 -20.79
C GLY A 68 1.39 1.27 -19.70
N LEU A 69 1.30 1.75 -18.46
CA LEU A 69 2.09 1.25 -17.34
C LEU A 69 1.59 -0.14 -16.91
N ASP A 70 2.51 -1.03 -16.59
CA ASP A 70 2.25 -2.39 -16.15
C ASP A 70 2.11 -2.50 -14.64
N ARG A 71 2.92 -1.75 -13.89
CA ARG A 71 2.99 -1.76 -12.43
C ARG A 71 3.27 -0.37 -11.91
N ILE A 72 2.40 0.12 -11.03
CA ILE A 72 2.62 1.38 -10.33
C ILE A 72 2.69 1.16 -8.82
N LEU A 73 3.67 1.78 -8.17
CA LEU A 73 3.77 1.84 -6.71
C LEU A 73 3.13 3.13 -6.25
N ILE A 74 2.20 3.02 -5.31
CA ILE A 74 1.47 4.15 -4.75
C ILE A 74 1.76 4.21 -3.25
N PHE A 75 2.16 5.40 -2.81
CA PHE A 75 2.22 5.80 -1.41
C PHE A 75 1.15 6.84 -1.09
N GLU A 76 0.77 6.90 0.17
CA GLU A 76 0.21 8.12 0.77
C GLU A 76 1.34 8.89 1.48
N ASP A 77 1.19 10.20 1.61
CA ASP A 77 2.18 11.12 2.18
C ASP A 77 2.34 11.01 3.71
N ASP A 78 1.60 10.12 4.38
CA ASP A 78 1.86 9.69 5.77
C ASP A 78 2.59 8.33 5.85
N ALA A 79 3.01 7.73 4.74
CA ALA A 79 3.74 6.47 4.81
C ALA A 79 5.07 6.64 5.57
N LYS A 80 5.40 5.64 6.40
CA LYS A 80 6.63 5.56 7.19
C LYS A 80 7.27 4.19 7.02
N ALA A 81 8.56 4.15 6.68
CA ALA A 81 9.30 2.90 6.58
C ALA A 81 9.52 2.24 7.96
N TYR A 82 9.41 0.91 7.99
CA TYR A 82 10.07 0.08 8.99
C TYR A 82 11.54 -0.14 8.61
N ASP A 83 12.33 -0.69 9.52
CA ASP A 83 13.66 -1.19 9.17
C ASP A 83 13.56 -2.49 8.38
N PHE A 84 14.05 -2.46 7.14
CA PHE A 84 14.14 -3.64 6.29
C PHE A 84 15.39 -3.64 5.42
N LYS A 85 15.80 -4.85 5.02
CA LYS A 85 16.99 -5.05 4.17
C LYS A 85 16.60 -4.97 2.70
N ALA A 86 17.49 -4.42 1.87
CA ALA A 86 17.35 -4.42 0.41
C ALA A 86 17.16 -5.83 -0.19
N SER A 87 17.66 -6.88 0.48
CA SER A 87 17.41 -8.27 0.09
C SER A 87 15.93 -8.66 0.07
N ARG A 88 15.11 -8.06 0.95
CA ARG A 88 13.66 -8.28 0.96
C ARG A 88 13.03 -7.69 -0.28
N VAL A 89 13.45 -6.48 -0.67
CA VAL A 89 12.95 -5.80 -1.88
C VAL A 89 13.32 -6.59 -3.14
N ARG A 90 14.51 -7.21 -3.20
CA ARG A 90 14.86 -8.11 -4.32
C ARG A 90 13.87 -9.27 -4.47
N TRP A 91 13.42 -9.86 -3.37
CA TRP A 91 12.38 -10.90 -3.43
C TRP A 91 11.01 -10.36 -3.84
N VAL A 92 10.66 -9.15 -3.38
CA VAL A 92 9.44 -8.47 -3.82
C VAL A 92 9.46 -8.21 -5.32
N ASN A 93 10.57 -7.71 -5.87
CA ASN A 93 10.74 -7.52 -7.31
C ASN A 93 10.62 -8.85 -8.07
N ARG A 94 11.29 -9.91 -7.59
CA ARG A 94 11.18 -11.24 -8.19
C ARG A 94 9.73 -11.74 -8.20
N PHE A 95 8.95 -11.46 -7.15
CA PHE A 95 7.53 -11.80 -7.13
C PHE A 95 6.77 -11.05 -8.25
N MET A 96 6.95 -9.72 -8.32
CA MET A 96 6.29 -8.89 -9.33
C MET A 96 6.66 -9.26 -10.78
N GLN A 97 7.85 -9.83 -10.99
CA GLN A 97 8.32 -10.28 -12.32
C GLN A 97 7.78 -11.65 -12.71
N THR A 98 7.53 -12.53 -11.74
CA THR A 98 7.31 -13.96 -12.02
C THR A 98 5.90 -14.44 -11.71
N ARG A 99 5.07 -13.60 -11.06
CA ARG A 99 3.73 -13.98 -10.61
C ARG A 99 2.70 -12.95 -11.06
N SER A 100 1.52 -13.43 -11.42
CA SER A 100 0.36 -12.56 -11.61
C SER A 100 -0.18 -12.09 -10.26
N PHE A 101 -0.47 -10.80 -10.16
CA PHE A 101 -1.10 -10.19 -9.00
C PHE A 101 -2.00 -9.05 -9.45
N GLN A 102 -2.88 -8.57 -8.57
CA GLN A 102 -3.70 -7.38 -8.84
C GLN A 102 -3.31 -6.23 -7.91
N ALA A 103 -3.25 -6.50 -6.60
CA ALA A 103 -2.64 -5.60 -5.62
C ALA A 103 -1.57 -6.34 -4.81
N LEU A 104 -0.48 -5.66 -4.50
CA LEU A 104 0.57 -6.10 -3.59
C LEU A 104 0.79 -5.01 -2.52
N HIS A 105 0.28 -5.24 -1.32
CA HIS A 105 0.43 -4.30 -0.21
C HIS A 105 1.84 -4.40 0.40
N LEU A 106 2.51 -3.26 0.53
CA LEU A 106 3.81 -3.13 1.19
C LEU A 106 3.65 -2.68 2.66
N GLY A 107 2.56 -1.98 2.95
CA GLY A 107 2.10 -1.65 4.28
C GLY A 107 0.58 -1.76 4.36
N TYR A 108 0.05 -2.19 5.51
CA TYR A 108 -1.39 -2.39 5.66
C TYR A 108 -1.85 -2.48 7.11
N SER A 109 -3.13 -2.21 7.31
CA SER A 109 -3.87 -2.49 8.54
C SER A 109 -4.31 -3.95 8.54
N MET A 110 -4.01 -4.65 9.65
CA MET A 110 -4.14 -6.10 9.72
C MET A 110 -5.59 -6.56 9.61
N GLY A 111 -5.83 -7.39 8.60
CA GLY A 111 -6.96 -8.31 8.53
C GLY A 111 -6.50 -9.77 8.63
N ARG A 112 -7.03 -10.61 7.74
CA ARG A 112 -6.63 -12.03 7.66
C ARG A 112 -5.48 -12.18 6.68
N THR A 113 -4.41 -12.86 7.06
CA THR A 113 -3.28 -13.18 6.17
C THR A 113 -2.86 -14.63 6.31
N TRP A 114 -2.33 -15.22 5.24
CA TRP A 114 -1.68 -16.54 5.23
C TRP A 114 -0.48 -16.51 4.31
N LEU A 115 0.57 -17.26 4.65
CA LEU A 115 1.80 -17.25 3.85
C LEU A 115 1.56 -17.93 2.50
N THR A 116 2.23 -17.44 1.48
CA THR A 116 2.43 -18.20 0.24
C THR A 116 3.71 -19.01 0.37
N TRP A 117 3.99 -19.85 -0.63
CA TRP A 117 5.29 -20.51 -0.74
C TRP A 117 6.33 -19.63 -1.45
N PHE A 118 5.96 -18.41 -1.84
CA PHE A 118 6.90 -17.44 -2.36
C PHE A 118 7.51 -16.64 -1.19
N PRO A 119 8.85 -16.54 -1.07
CA PRO A 119 9.49 -15.86 0.04
C PRO A 119 9.01 -14.42 0.21
N PHE A 120 8.75 -14.04 1.47
CA PHE A 120 8.28 -12.72 1.86
C PHE A 120 6.91 -12.30 1.30
N ILE A 121 6.13 -13.22 0.75
CA ILE A 121 4.81 -12.93 0.20
C ILE A 121 3.75 -13.73 0.94
N ALA A 122 2.74 -13.01 1.42
CA ALA A 122 1.51 -13.55 1.96
C ALA A 122 0.33 -13.22 1.03
N ARG A 123 -0.75 -13.97 1.18
CA ARG A 123 -2.09 -13.57 0.74
C ARG A 123 -2.79 -12.87 1.88
N GLY A 124 -3.68 -11.94 1.55
CA GLY A 124 -4.38 -11.14 2.55
C GLY A 124 -5.80 -10.79 2.19
N ARG A 125 -6.57 -10.45 3.22
CA ARG A 125 -7.74 -9.58 3.17
C ARG A 125 -7.50 -8.45 4.16
N VAL A 126 -6.67 -7.51 3.75
CA VAL A 126 -6.18 -6.38 4.53
C VAL A 126 -6.81 -5.08 4.05
N VAL A 127 -6.66 -4.01 4.84
CA VAL A 127 -7.14 -2.66 4.53
C VAL A 127 -6.00 -1.66 4.71
N ALA A 128 -6.28 -0.37 4.50
CA ALA A 128 -5.31 0.72 4.31
C ALA A 128 -4.50 0.63 3.01
N LEU A 129 -4.29 1.79 2.38
CA LEU A 129 -3.64 1.96 1.08
C LEU A 129 -2.45 2.93 1.12
N HIS A 130 -1.79 3.04 2.28
CA HIS A 130 -0.64 3.94 2.44
C HIS A 130 0.63 3.51 1.70
N ALA A 131 0.77 2.24 1.34
CA ALA A 131 1.89 1.75 0.53
C ALA A 131 1.55 0.43 -0.19
N TYR A 132 1.36 0.46 -1.51
CA TYR A 132 0.97 -0.72 -2.29
C TYR A 132 1.30 -0.59 -3.77
N VAL A 133 1.46 -1.73 -4.44
CA VAL A 133 1.62 -1.82 -5.90
C VAL A 133 0.32 -2.28 -6.53
N LEU A 134 -0.12 -1.62 -7.59
CA LEU A 134 -1.13 -2.14 -8.50
C LEU A 134 -0.47 -2.66 -9.77
N SER A 135 -0.89 -3.84 -10.20
CA SER A 135 -0.63 -4.28 -11.58
C SER A 135 -1.64 -3.62 -12.53
N ARG A 136 -1.41 -3.77 -13.85
CA ARG A 136 -2.35 -3.34 -14.88
C ARG A 136 -3.76 -3.90 -14.68
N GLU A 137 -3.88 -5.16 -14.26
CA GLU A 137 -5.17 -5.77 -13.92
C GLU A 137 -5.84 -5.09 -12.71
N GLY A 138 -5.06 -4.83 -11.65
CA GLY A 138 -5.55 -4.10 -10.49
C GLY A 138 -5.99 -2.67 -10.83
N CYS A 139 -5.23 -1.99 -11.69
CA CYS A 139 -5.58 -0.67 -12.20
C CYS A 139 -6.91 -0.71 -12.95
N ARG A 140 -7.12 -1.68 -13.85
CA ARG A 140 -8.38 -1.81 -14.59
C ARG A 140 -9.59 -1.95 -13.67
N ILE A 141 -9.51 -2.84 -12.69
CA ILE A 141 -10.59 -3.06 -11.72
C ILE A 141 -10.90 -1.78 -10.96
N LEU A 142 -9.89 -1.07 -10.45
CA LEU A 142 -10.08 0.16 -9.68
C LEU A 142 -10.60 1.32 -10.55
N ALA A 143 -10.06 1.49 -11.76
CA ALA A 143 -10.44 2.53 -12.71
C ALA A 143 -11.90 2.41 -13.16
N GLN A 144 -12.39 1.17 -13.32
CA GLN A 144 -13.74 0.85 -13.79
C GLN A 144 -14.78 0.72 -12.67
N THR A 145 -14.36 0.66 -11.40
CA THR A 145 -15.30 0.58 -10.29
C THR A 145 -15.85 1.97 -9.97
N PRO A 146 -17.16 2.25 -10.07
CA PRO A 146 -17.71 3.55 -9.68
C PRO A 146 -17.64 3.76 -8.16
N TYR A 147 -17.53 5.01 -7.73
CA TYR A 147 -17.70 5.37 -6.33
C TYR A 147 -19.18 5.26 -5.92
N ASP A 148 -19.46 4.45 -4.91
CA ASP A 148 -20.81 4.19 -4.38
C ASP A 148 -20.97 4.57 -2.90
N GLY A 149 -20.02 5.34 -2.36
CA GLY A 149 -19.93 5.66 -0.94
C GLY A 149 -19.00 4.73 -0.14
N THR A 150 -18.59 3.60 -0.72
CA THR A 150 -17.66 2.65 -0.08
C THR A 150 -16.22 3.20 -0.11
N PRO A 151 -15.50 3.20 1.03
CA PRO A 151 -14.08 3.54 1.06
C PRO A 151 -13.23 2.67 0.13
N VAL A 152 -12.19 3.25 -0.47
CA VAL A 152 -11.40 2.59 -1.50
C VAL A 152 -10.67 1.35 -1.00
N ASP A 153 -10.16 1.36 0.23
CA ASP A 153 -9.50 0.21 0.85
C ASP A 153 -10.45 -0.98 1.04
N VAL A 154 -11.72 -0.71 1.35
CA VAL A 154 -12.80 -1.70 1.41
C VAL A 154 -13.10 -2.25 0.02
N VAL A 155 -13.13 -1.41 -1.01
CA VAL A 155 -13.31 -1.86 -2.41
C VAL A 155 -12.15 -2.75 -2.84
N VAL A 156 -10.89 -2.34 -2.60
CA VAL A 156 -9.69 -3.13 -2.91
C VAL A 156 -9.75 -4.48 -2.19
N LYS A 157 -10.15 -4.51 -0.92
CA LYS A 157 -10.28 -5.77 -0.14
C LYS A 157 -11.28 -6.77 -0.72
N HIS A 158 -12.37 -6.30 -1.30
CA HIS A 158 -13.44 -7.19 -1.79
C HIS A 158 -13.34 -7.51 -3.27
N LYS A 159 -12.90 -6.55 -4.10
CA LYS A 159 -12.89 -6.68 -5.56
C LYS A 159 -11.51 -6.99 -6.14
N ILE A 160 -10.43 -6.72 -5.40
CA ILE A 160 -9.06 -6.88 -5.90
C ILE A 160 -8.34 -7.99 -5.12
N ARG A 161 -7.69 -8.87 -5.87
CA ARG A 161 -6.90 -9.98 -5.36
C ARG A 161 -5.61 -9.47 -4.71
N GLN A 162 -5.57 -9.48 -3.38
CA GLN A 162 -4.46 -8.92 -2.58
C GLN A 162 -3.36 -9.92 -2.24
N HIS A 163 -2.13 -9.59 -2.64
CA HIS A 163 -0.90 -10.09 -2.03
C HIS A 163 -0.37 -9.07 -1.02
N CYS A 164 0.48 -9.51 -0.12
CA CYS A 164 1.03 -8.70 0.96
C CYS A 164 2.50 -9.05 1.14
N VAL A 165 3.36 -8.04 1.30
CA VAL A 165 4.75 -8.27 1.73
C VAL A 165 4.76 -8.63 3.21
N PHE A 166 5.49 -9.68 3.55
CA PHE A 166 5.57 -10.24 4.88
C PHE A 166 7.04 -10.51 5.28
N PRO A 167 7.61 -9.83 6.28
CA PRO A 167 6.99 -8.78 7.08
C PRO A 167 6.73 -7.47 6.30
N MET A 168 5.75 -6.68 6.75
CA MET A 168 5.44 -5.35 6.17
C MET A 168 6.69 -4.46 6.09
N LEU A 169 6.73 -3.61 5.07
CA LEU A 169 7.79 -2.63 4.83
C LEU A 169 7.44 -1.25 5.36
N TYR A 170 6.14 -0.89 5.34
CA TYR A 170 5.67 0.44 5.69
C TYR A 170 4.50 0.42 6.68
N ARG A 171 4.45 1.44 7.54
CA ARG A 171 3.31 1.84 8.38
C ARG A 171 2.89 3.26 8.03
N GLN A 172 1.91 3.81 8.74
CA GLN A 172 1.62 5.25 8.69
C GLN A 172 2.34 5.98 9.83
N HIS A 173 2.66 7.25 9.61
CA HIS A 173 3.01 8.21 10.65
C HIS A 173 1.84 8.36 11.62
N ALA A 174 2.13 8.76 12.86
CA ALA A 174 1.06 9.04 13.83
C ALA A 174 0.25 10.28 13.38
N ALA A 175 -1.03 10.38 13.73
CA ALA A 175 -1.90 11.48 13.36
C ALA A 175 -1.40 12.82 13.94
N ALA A 176 -0.72 12.77 15.09
CA ALA A 176 0.00 13.91 15.66
C ALA A 176 1.10 14.48 14.73
N VAL A 177 1.59 13.70 13.77
CA VAL A 177 2.63 14.07 12.82
C VAL A 177 2.07 14.26 11.40
N ALA A 178 1.12 13.42 10.97
CA ALA A 178 0.63 13.40 9.59
C ALA A 178 -0.87 13.07 9.46
N GLY A 179 -1.67 13.35 10.49
CA GLY A 179 -3.07 12.90 10.56
C GLY A 179 -3.95 13.43 9.44
N SER A 180 -4.92 12.59 9.05
CA SER A 180 -5.99 12.95 8.12
C SER A 180 -7.29 13.29 8.83
N ASP A 181 -8.19 14.00 8.13
CA ASP A 181 -9.54 14.31 8.66
C ASP A 181 -10.40 13.06 8.92
N LEU A 182 -10.01 11.89 8.40
CA LEU A 182 -10.67 10.60 8.64
C LEU A 182 -10.30 9.96 10.00
N GLU A 183 -9.26 10.47 10.68
CA GLU A 183 -8.61 9.81 11.81
C GLU A 183 -8.91 10.44 13.19
N GLN A 184 -9.92 11.31 13.31
CA GLN A 184 -10.21 12.06 14.54
C GLN A 184 -10.55 11.21 15.80
N VAL A 185 -10.44 9.87 15.76
CA VAL A 185 -10.77 8.97 16.87
C VAL A 185 -9.73 7.83 17.05
N VAL A 186 -8.43 8.12 17.23
CA VAL A 186 -7.52 7.11 17.82
C VAL A 186 -6.50 7.75 18.77
N ARG A 187 -6.65 7.46 20.07
CA ARG A 187 -5.67 7.81 21.12
C ARG A 187 -4.55 6.75 21.17
N ASN A 188 -3.30 7.23 21.06
CA ASN A 188 -2.01 6.54 21.16
C ASN A 188 -1.69 5.50 20.05
N GLU A 189 -1.16 5.99 18.93
CA GLU A 189 -1.07 5.26 17.66
C GLU A 189 0.17 4.36 17.49
N ASP A 190 1.27 4.63 18.19
CA ASP A 190 2.41 3.69 18.20
C ASP A 190 2.01 2.36 18.84
N GLU A 191 1.23 2.39 19.92
CA GLU A 191 0.64 1.18 20.50
C GLU A 191 -0.31 0.48 19.53
N TRP A 192 -1.03 1.24 18.70
CA TRP A 192 -1.90 0.67 17.67
C TRP A 192 -1.07 -0.08 16.63
N TRP A 193 0.04 0.52 16.15
CA TRP A 193 0.95 -0.13 15.19
C TRP A 193 1.69 -1.32 15.80
N GLU A 194 2.02 -1.30 17.10
CA GLU A 194 2.54 -2.47 17.81
C GLU A 194 1.50 -3.59 17.90
N ARG A 195 0.25 -3.27 18.24
CA ARG A 195 -0.86 -4.23 18.22
C ARG A 195 -1.08 -4.78 16.80
N ASN A 196 -0.97 -3.93 15.79
CA ASN A 196 -1.03 -4.32 14.37
C ASN A 196 0.10 -5.29 14.03
N TRP A 197 1.33 -5.03 14.49
CA TRP A 197 2.49 -5.89 14.28
C TRP A 197 2.37 -7.25 14.99
N VAL A 198 1.81 -7.28 16.20
CA VAL A 198 1.51 -8.53 16.90
C VAL A 198 0.49 -9.36 16.12
N LYS A 199 -0.59 -8.72 15.60
CA LYS A 199 -1.56 -9.39 14.72
C LYS A 199 -0.91 -9.88 13.43
N HIS A 200 0.01 -9.11 12.85
CA HIS A 200 0.78 -9.46 11.67
C HIS A 200 1.52 -10.78 11.86
N ARG A 201 2.17 -10.98 13.01
CA ARG A 201 2.84 -12.25 13.33
C ARG A 201 1.87 -13.41 13.58
N ARG A 202 0.73 -13.16 14.23
CA ARG A 202 -0.22 -14.21 14.65
C ARG A 202 -1.16 -14.68 13.54
N SER A 203 -1.53 -13.79 12.62
CA SER A 203 -2.56 -14.07 11.59
C SER A 203 -2.16 -15.23 10.66
N PRO A 204 -0.92 -15.32 10.13
CA PRO A 204 -0.51 -16.45 9.31
C PRO A 204 -0.48 -17.78 10.07
N LEU A 205 -0.13 -17.78 11.36
CA LEU A 205 -0.14 -18.98 12.19
C LEU A 205 -1.56 -19.55 12.34
N ARG A 206 -2.54 -18.67 12.60
CA ARG A 206 -3.96 -19.05 12.68
C ARG A 206 -4.53 -19.57 11.35
N ASN A 207 -3.92 -19.18 10.23
CA ASN A 207 -4.37 -19.56 8.89
C ASN A 207 -3.38 -20.51 8.19
N PHE A 208 -2.53 -21.20 8.96
CA PHE A 208 -1.47 -22.05 8.42
C PHE A 208 -2.00 -23.14 7.48
N TRP A 209 -3.18 -23.68 7.76
CA TRP A 209 -3.84 -24.67 6.89
C TRP A 209 -4.06 -24.13 5.45
N ARG A 210 -4.29 -22.83 5.26
CA ARG A 210 -4.41 -22.22 3.93
C ARG A 210 -3.08 -22.21 3.18
N THR A 211 -1.97 -22.04 3.90
CA THR A 211 -0.62 -22.16 3.37
C THR A 211 -0.33 -23.59 2.92
N VAL A 212 -0.70 -24.58 3.72
CA VAL A 212 -0.48 -26.00 3.43
C VAL A 212 -1.32 -26.45 2.23
N LEU A 213 -2.60 -26.11 2.21
CA LEU A 213 -3.55 -26.49 1.16
C LEU A 213 -3.47 -25.60 -0.10
N ARG A 214 -2.54 -24.64 -0.15
CA ARG A 214 -2.36 -23.70 -1.28
C ARG A 214 -3.62 -22.94 -1.69
N LEU A 215 -4.49 -22.63 -0.73
CA LEU A 215 -5.78 -22.01 -1.03
C LEU A 215 -5.60 -20.57 -1.49
N ASN A 216 -6.03 -20.30 -2.72
CA ASN A 216 -5.99 -18.98 -3.36
C ASN A 216 -4.57 -18.37 -3.42
N PHE A 217 -3.58 -19.20 -3.73
CA PHE A 217 -2.18 -18.80 -3.94
C PHE A 217 -2.00 -18.01 -5.21
#